data_AF-A0A417FMR6-F1
#
_entry.id   AF-A0A417FMR6-F1
#
_cell.length_a   1.000
_cell.length_b   1.000
_cell.length_c   1.000
_cell.angle_alpha   90.00
_cell.angle_beta   90.00
_cell.angle_gamma   90.00
#
_symmetry.space_group_name_H-M   'P 1'
#
loop_
_entity.id
_entity.type
_entity.pdbx_description
1 polymer ?
#
loop_
_entity_poly.entity_id
_entity_poly.type
_entity_poly.pdbx_seq_one_letter_code
_entity_poly.pdbx_strand_id
1 'polypeptide(L)'
;MKIEYRIQKDYIEIVRCYGVDSCVTLPAQIDGYPVKKVAAYTFSARKSQEDADVLTYESEDGLLLEENNKLLAGVDVEKVIFPETVEEIGNYIFYGCKELRYLEFSNTLMSIGSGAFTGCGKLSGLKVHMKRGEKSCVKEILGDLWQRIDVTFIYEEAGKEARLVFPEHYEEAVENTPARILFTQHHGTGNNYRQCFYNKEMDYRKYDELFVLAKAQDKQEVLVDMVFNRLEYPYDLTDKNKDEYKDYMLEHFAKWSEILVEQDAIERLQFLSKQNLWSREMLDIAIMEASEKKRGETLSFLMNEKQSLYPERKKKTFEL
;
A
#
# COMPACT_ATOMS: atom_id res chain seq x y z
N MET A 1 -2.30 24.63 -9.44
CA MET A 1 -1.86 23.59 -10.40
C MET A 1 -2.37 23.97 -11.78
N LYS A 2 -1.54 23.82 -12.81
CA LYS A 2 -1.90 23.99 -14.22
C LYS A 2 -2.02 22.62 -14.89
N ILE A 3 -3.06 22.41 -15.69
CA ILE A 3 -3.32 21.16 -16.41
C ILE A 3 -3.46 21.45 -17.89
N GLU A 4 -2.76 20.70 -18.72
CA GLU A 4 -3.03 20.64 -20.15
C GLU A 4 -3.97 19.47 -20.45
N TYR A 5 -5.01 19.71 -21.24
CA TYR A 5 -6.06 18.74 -21.49
C TYR A 5 -6.64 18.86 -22.91
N ARG A 6 -7.44 17.88 -23.30
CA ARG A 6 -8.26 17.88 -24.51
C ARG A 6 -9.72 17.65 -24.15
N ILE A 7 -10.60 18.35 -24.84
CA ILE A 7 -12.02 18.05 -24.83
C ILE A 7 -12.25 16.94 -25.86
N GLN A 8 -12.63 15.77 -25.36
CA GLN A 8 -13.24 14.73 -26.15
C GLN A 8 -14.77 14.97 -26.18
N LYS A 9 -15.52 14.21 -26.97
CA LYS A 9 -16.97 14.47 -27.24
C LYS A 9 -17.77 14.97 -26.03
N ASP A 10 -17.67 14.28 -24.89
CA ASP A 10 -18.42 14.54 -23.67
C ASP A 10 -17.57 14.44 -22.39
N TYR A 11 -16.24 14.45 -22.51
CA TYR A 11 -15.32 14.30 -21.37
C TYR A 11 -13.96 14.93 -21.61
N ILE A 12 -13.19 15.05 -20.53
CA ILE A 12 -11.84 15.61 -20.52
C ILE A 12 -10.81 14.48 -20.49
N GLU A 13 -9.83 14.58 -21.37
CA GLU A 13 -8.60 13.80 -21.37
C GLU A 13 -7.44 14.69 -20.90
N ILE A 14 -6.85 14.36 -19.74
CA ILE A 14 -5.68 15.09 -19.21
C ILE A 14 -4.41 14.64 -19.91
N VAL A 15 -3.57 15.60 -20.30
CA VAL A 15 -2.39 15.38 -21.13
C VAL A 15 -1.09 15.66 -20.38
N ARG A 16 -1.00 16.77 -19.66
CA ARG A 16 0.14 17.13 -18.78
C ARG A 16 -0.35 17.86 -17.53
N CYS A 17 0.44 17.78 -16.46
CA CYS A 17 0.19 18.52 -15.22
C CYS A 17 1.46 19.29 -14.82
N TYR A 18 1.25 20.49 -14.28
CA TYR A 18 2.30 21.40 -13.83
C TYR A 18 1.93 21.94 -12.46
N GLY A 19 2.91 22.04 -11.57
CA GLY A 19 2.70 22.50 -10.22
C GLY A 19 4.00 22.60 -9.44
N VAL A 20 3.87 22.88 -8.15
CA VAL A 20 5.00 23.04 -7.23
C VAL A 20 5.23 21.80 -6.36
N ASP A 21 4.15 21.09 -6.02
CA ASP A 21 4.14 19.92 -5.14
C ASP A 21 4.27 18.62 -5.97
N SER A 22 4.98 17.63 -5.42
CA SER A 22 5.11 16.28 -5.98
C SER A 22 3.85 15.43 -5.80
N CYS A 23 2.87 15.89 -5.03
CA CYS A 23 1.55 15.31 -4.87
C CYS A 23 0.56 15.91 -5.88
N VAL A 24 0.10 15.09 -6.83
CA VAL A 24 -0.87 15.47 -7.85
C VAL A 24 -2.27 15.04 -7.44
N THR A 25 -3.21 15.97 -7.37
CA THR A 25 -4.64 15.66 -7.21
C THR A 25 -5.40 16.18 -8.42
N LEU A 26 -5.92 15.28 -9.24
CA LEU A 26 -6.62 15.66 -10.47
C LEU A 26 -8.07 16.07 -10.17
N PRO A 27 -8.59 17.14 -10.80
CA PRO A 27 -9.98 17.57 -10.59
C PRO A 27 -10.95 16.59 -11.25
N ALA A 28 -12.12 16.39 -10.65
CA ALA A 28 -13.17 15.52 -11.22
C ALA A 28 -13.80 16.11 -12.49
N GLN A 29 -13.74 17.43 -12.66
CA GLN A 29 -14.30 18.13 -13.82
C GLN A 29 -13.43 19.32 -14.22
N ILE A 30 -13.40 19.64 -15.50
CA ILE A 30 -12.82 20.86 -16.07
C ILE A 30 -13.86 21.45 -17.03
N ASP A 31 -14.17 22.73 -16.88
CA ASP A 31 -15.17 23.47 -17.69
C ASP A 31 -16.54 22.78 -17.79
N GLY A 32 -16.98 22.14 -16.71
CA GLY A 32 -18.26 21.42 -16.65
C GLY A 32 -18.25 20.03 -17.29
N TYR A 33 -17.12 19.59 -17.87
CA TYR A 33 -16.96 18.24 -18.42
C TYR A 33 -16.24 17.33 -17.41
N PRO A 34 -16.66 16.07 -17.25
CA PRO A 34 -15.98 15.13 -16.36
C PRO A 34 -14.60 14.72 -16.90
N VAL A 35 -13.61 14.64 -15.99
CA VAL A 35 -12.30 14.07 -16.30
C VAL A 35 -12.41 12.55 -16.26
N LYS A 36 -12.41 11.92 -17.44
CA LYS A 36 -12.57 10.46 -17.58
C LYS A 36 -11.30 9.74 -18.01
N LYS A 37 -10.36 10.45 -18.64
CA LYS A 37 -9.15 9.84 -19.17
C LYS A 37 -7.91 10.62 -18.80
N VAL A 38 -6.81 9.91 -18.57
CA VAL A 38 -5.48 10.48 -18.46
C VAL A 38 -4.61 9.86 -19.53
N ALA A 39 -4.04 10.69 -20.39
CA ALA A 39 -3.41 10.27 -21.63
C ALA A 39 -2.13 9.43 -21.41
N ALA A 40 -1.68 8.82 -22.50
CA ALA A 40 -0.39 8.14 -22.50
C ALA A 40 0.74 9.13 -22.16
N TYR A 41 1.72 8.68 -21.39
CA TYR A 41 2.90 9.46 -20.98
C TYR A 41 2.63 10.74 -20.17
N THR A 42 1.43 10.96 -19.62
CA THR A 42 1.10 12.22 -18.89
C THR A 42 2.10 12.57 -17.79
N PHE A 43 2.47 11.60 -16.94
CA PHE A 43 3.45 11.76 -15.87
C PHE A 43 4.82 11.17 -16.23
N SER A 44 5.01 10.67 -17.45
CA SER A 44 6.23 9.98 -17.84
C SER A 44 7.45 10.90 -17.81
N ALA A 45 8.56 10.37 -17.28
CA ALA A 45 9.88 11.00 -17.30
C ALA A 45 10.40 11.29 -18.72
N ARG A 46 9.86 10.58 -19.72
CA ARG A 46 10.20 10.76 -21.14
C ARG A 46 8.96 10.73 -22.00
N LYS A 47 8.81 11.71 -22.87
CA LYS A 47 7.78 11.79 -23.89
C LYS A 47 8.45 12.30 -25.16
N SER A 48 8.27 11.57 -26.27
CA SER A 48 9.01 11.84 -27.52
C SER A 48 8.65 13.19 -28.13
N GLN A 49 7.39 13.58 -28.02
CA GLN A 49 6.86 14.84 -28.52
C GLN A 49 5.72 15.29 -27.59
N GLU A 50 5.67 16.57 -27.27
CA GLU A 50 4.52 17.13 -26.58
C GLU A 50 3.31 17.24 -27.49
N ASP A 51 2.14 17.15 -26.88
CA ASP A 51 0.87 17.15 -27.57
C ASP A 51 0.57 18.55 -28.12
N ALA A 52 0.16 18.62 -29.39
CA ALA A 52 -0.36 19.83 -30.00
C ALA A 52 -1.85 20.03 -29.66
N ASP A 53 -2.31 21.27 -29.84
CA ASP A 53 -3.72 21.68 -29.74
C ASP A 53 -4.38 21.31 -28.40
N VAL A 54 -3.64 21.52 -27.30
CA VAL A 54 -4.12 21.32 -25.93
C VAL A 54 -4.72 22.60 -25.36
N LEU A 55 -5.75 22.44 -24.55
CA LEU A 55 -6.32 23.49 -23.72
C LEU A 55 -5.61 23.52 -22.36
N THR A 56 -5.68 24.65 -21.66
CA THR A 56 -5.07 24.83 -20.35
C THR A 56 -6.13 25.19 -19.31
N TYR A 57 -6.10 24.47 -18.19
CA TYR A 57 -6.89 24.76 -17.00
C TYR A 57 -5.94 25.13 -15.85
N GLU A 58 -6.30 26.14 -15.07
CA GLU A 58 -5.54 26.54 -13.89
C GLU A 58 -6.48 26.55 -12.68
N SER A 59 -6.07 25.86 -11.62
CA SER A 59 -6.78 25.94 -10.34
C SER A 59 -6.59 27.31 -9.70
N GLU A 60 -7.48 27.72 -8.80
CA GLU A 60 -7.38 29.01 -8.08
C GLU A 60 -6.02 29.17 -7.38
N ASP A 61 -5.48 28.10 -6.77
CA ASP A 61 -4.14 28.09 -6.18
C ASP A 61 -3.01 28.26 -7.21
N GLY A 62 -3.25 27.92 -8.47
CA GLY A 62 -2.29 28.05 -9.58
C GLY A 62 -2.03 29.50 -9.98
N LEU A 63 -3.03 30.37 -9.89
CA LEU A 63 -2.94 31.80 -10.24
C LEU A 63 -2.00 32.59 -9.30
N LEU A 64 -1.74 32.04 -8.11
CA LEU A 64 -0.88 32.66 -7.08
C LEU A 64 0.59 32.18 -7.15
N LEU A 65 0.91 31.17 -7.98
CA LEU A 65 2.17 30.40 -7.90
C LEU A 65 2.94 30.33 -9.23
N GLU A 66 2.65 31.20 -10.20
CA GLU A 66 3.17 31.10 -11.57
C GLU A 66 4.71 31.02 -11.67
N GLU A 67 5.44 31.68 -10.78
CA GLU A 67 6.91 31.76 -10.86
C GLU A 67 7.65 30.44 -10.58
N ASN A 68 6.98 29.40 -10.05
CA ASN A 68 7.62 28.13 -9.65
C ASN A 68 6.97 26.86 -10.23
N ASN A 69 6.01 26.98 -11.15
CA ASN A 69 5.36 25.79 -11.74
C ASN A 69 6.36 24.99 -12.60
N LYS A 70 6.61 23.74 -12.20
CA LYS A 70 7.40 22.77 -12.98
C LYS A 70 6.50 21.68 -13.55
N LEU A 71 6.99 20.99 -14.57
CA LEU A 71 6.35 19.79 -15.08
C LEU A 71 6.32 18.71 -14.00
N LEU A 72 5.14 18.20 -13.68
CA LEU A 72 4.98 17.08 -12.75
C LEU A 72 5.13 15.78 -13.53
N ALA A 73 6.36 15.33 -13.70
CA ALA A 73 6.68 14.08 -14.39
C ALA A 73 7.96 13.44 -13.86
N GLY A 74 8.08 12.12 -14.02
CA GLY A 74 9.30 11.39 -13.66
C GLY A 74 9.65 11.48 -12.18
N VAL A 75 10.77 12.12 -11.84
CA VAL A 75 11.25 12.24 -10.46
C VAL A 75 10.49 13.30 -9.65
N ASP A 76 9.68 14.12 -10.31
CA ASP A 76 8.93 15.20 -9.68
C ASP A 76 7.53 14.76 -9.21
N VAL A 77 7.18 13.47 -9.37
CA VAL A 77 5.88 12.93 -8.96
C VAL A 77 6.09 11.83 -7.92
N GLU A 78 5.55 12.04 -6.73
CA GLU A 78 5.61 11.09 -5.62
C GLU A 78 4.26 10.44 -5.32
N LYS A 79 3.17 11.17 -5.56
CA LYS A 79 1.81 10.70 -5.30
C LYS A 79 0.85 11.21 -6.37
N VAL A 80 -0.05 10.35 -6.83
CA VAL A 80 -1.17 10.76 -7.69
C VAL A 80 -2.50 10.29 -7.13
N ILE A 81 -3.44 11.22 -7.02
CA ILE A 81 -4.83 10.98 -6.65
C ILE A 81 -5.68 11.23 -7.90
N PHE A 82 -6.26 10.16 -8.43
CA PHE A 82 -7.24 10.22 -9.51
C PHE A 82 -8.65 10.43 -8.92
N PRO A 83 -9.45 11.35 -9.48
CA PRO A 83 -10.82 11.54 -9.04
C PRO A 83 -11.67 10.35 -9.46
N GLU A 84 -12.83 10.22 -8.83
CA GLU A 84 -13.76 9.11 -9.06
C GLU A 84 -14.32 9.06 -10.49
N THR A 85 -14.19 10.13 -11.27
CA THR A 85 -14.66 10.19 -12.65
C THR A 85 -13.71 9.54 -13.64
N VAL A 86 -12.45 9.26 -13.27
CA VAL A 86 -11.46 8.66 -14.18
C VAL A 86 -11.78 7.19 -14.41
N GLU A 87 -11.90 6.82 -15.69
CA GLU A 87 -12.24 5.48 -16.16
C GLU A 87 -11.03 4.79 -16.83
N GLU A 88 -10.10 5.57 -17.41
CA GLU A 88 -8.96 5.07 -18.18
C GLU A 88 -7.67 5.87 -17.95
N ILE A 89 -6.54 5.16 -17.82
CA ILE A 89 -5.19 5.74 -17.92
C ILE A 89 -4.41 5.13 -19.09
N GLY A 90 -3.67 5.97 -19.82
CA GLY A 90 -2.98 5.60 -21.05
C GLY A 90 -1.67 4.81 -20.86
N ASN A 91 -1.13 4.34 -21.97
CA ASN A 91 0.12 3.58 -22.00
C ASN A 91 1.27 4.39 -21.41
N TYR A 92 2.16 3.73 -20.67
CA TYR A 92 3.38 4.34 -20.13
C TYR A 92 3.14 5.65 -19.33
N ILE A 93 1.95 5.84 -18.76
CA ILE A 93 1.58 7.06 -18.05
C ILE A 93 2.57 7.46 -16.96
N PHE A 94 3.17 6.49 -16.25
CA PHE A 94 4.20 6.70 -15.23
C PHE A 94 5.58 6.18 -15.63
N TYR A 95 5.87 6.07 -16.93
CA TYR A 95 7.17 5.53 -17.37
C TYR A 95 8.34 6.32 -16.78
N GLY A 96 9.21 5.63 -16.05
CA GLY A 96 10.37 6.21 -15.38
C GLY A 96 10.07 7.11 -14.18
N CYS A 97 8.87 7.06 -13.59
CA CYS A 97 8.55 7.78 -12.35
C CYS A 97 9.17 7.10 -11.14
N LYS A 98 10.48 7.30 -10.94
CA LYS A 98 11.27 6.59 -9.93
C LYS A 98 10.91 6.98 -8.49
N GLU A 99 10.33 8.17 -8.29
CA GLU A 99 9.93 8.67 -6.98
C GLU A 99 8.44 8.44 -6.66
N LEU A 100 7.66 7.91 -7.61
CA LEU A 100 6.26 7.59 -7.38
C LEU A 100 6.16 6.51 -6.29
N ARG A 101 5.49 6.83 -5.19
CA ARG A 101 5.32 5.97 -4.01
C ARG A 101 3.88 5.53 -3.81
N TYR A 102 2.92 6.35 -4.24
CA TYR A 102 1.53 6.17 -3.85
C TYR A 102 0.54 6.53 -4.95
N LEU A 103 -0.51 5.72 -5.08
CA LEU A 103 -1.65 6.00 -5.95
C LEU A 103 -2.97 5.87 -5.19
N GLU A 104 -3.89 6.79 -5.46
CA GLU A 104 -5.26 6.74 -4.95
C GLU A 104 -6.23 6.88 -6.12
N PHE A 105 -7.21 5.98 -6.20
CA PHE A 105 -8.20 5.97 -7.27
C PHE A 105 -9.50 5.31 -6.81
N SER A 106 -10.56 5.47 -7.60
CA SER A 106 -11.83 4.78 -7.40
C SER A 106 -11.93 3.56 -8.29
N ASN A 107 -12.79 2.62 -7.94
CA ASN A 107 -13.06 1.41 -8.71
C ASN A 107 -13.80 1.65 -10.05
N THR A 108 -13.99 2.92 -10.41
CA THR A 108 -14.37 3.38 -11.77
C THR A 108 -13.21 3.31 -12.76
N LEU A 109 -11.96 3.44 -12.29
CA LEU A 109 -10.77 3.23 -13.12
C LEU A 109 -10.64 1.74 -13.43
N MET A 110 -10.88 1.37 -14.69
CA MET A 110 -10.97 -0.03 -15.12
C MET A 110 -10.04 -0.37 -16.29
N SER A 111 -9.53 0.65 -16.99
CA SER A 111 -8.65 0.50 -18.14
C SER A 111 -7.27 1.08 -17.84
N ILE A 112 -6.26 0.22 -17.84
CA ILE A 112 -4.86 0.57 -17.59
C ILE A 112 -4.08 0.29 -18.87
N GLY A 113 -3.43 1.32 -19.41
CA GLY A 113 -2.57 1.19 -20.58
C GLY A 113 -1.34 0.34 -20.31
N SER A 114 -0.80 -0.27 -21.36
CA SER A 114 0.36 -1.15 -21.27
C SER A 114 1.60 -0.42 -20.75
N GLY A 115 2.35 -1.08 -19.87
CA GLY A 115 3.60 -0.57 -19.32
C GLY A 115 3.42 0.67 -18.45
N ALA A 116 2.21 0.92 -17.93
CA ALA A 116 1.86 2.12 -17.16
C ALA A 116 2.86 2.40 -16.03
N PHE A 117 3.35 1.36 -15.34
CA PHE A 117 4.22 1.47 -14.18
C PHE A 117 5.68 1.08 -14.44
N THR A 118 6.09 1.01 -15.72
CA THR A 118 7.47 0.66 -16.08
C THR A 118 8.47 1.65 -15.45
N GLY A 119 9.37 1.15 -14.60
CA GLY A 119 10.37 1.97 -13.92
C GLY A 119 9.90 2.68 -12.64
N CYS A 120 8.70 2.35 -12.13
CA CYS A 120 8.16 2.85 -10.85
C CYS A 120 8.65 2.01 -9.65
N GLY A 121 9.97 1.96 -9.42
CA GLY A 121 10.57 1.07 -8.41
C GLY A 121 10.28 1.42 -6.94
N LYS A 122 9.78 2.63 -6.66
CA LYS A 122 9.41 3.07 -5.29
C LYS A 122 7.90 2.99 -5.01
N LEU A 123 7.09 2.60 -6.00
CA LEU A 123 5.65 2.48 -5.81
C LEU A 123 5.43 1.34 -4.82
N SER A 124 4.83 1.69 -3.68
CA SER A 124 4.65 0.77 -2.55
C SER A 124 3.24 0.80 -1.98
N GLY A 125 2.40 1.78 -2.34
CA GLY A 125 1.06 1.93 -1.78
C GLY A 125 -0.02 2.22 -2.82
N LEU A 126 -1.14 1.51 -2.70
CA LEU A 126 -2.37 1.77 -3.45
C LEU A 126 -3.53 1.96 -2.48
N LYS A 127 -4.40 2.93 -2.76
CA LYS A 127 -5.68 3.09 -2.07
C LYS A 127 -6.82 3.17 -3.07
N VAL A 128 -7.80 2.30 -2.87
CA VAL A 128 -8.87 2.06 -3.84
C VAL A 128 -10.21 2.27 -3.16
N HIS A 129 -10.98 3.22 -3.67
CA HIS A 129 -12.35 3.49 -3.22
C HIS A 129 -13.32 2.61 -3.99
N MET A 130 -13.88 1.61 -3.32
CA MET A 130 -14.87 0.67 -3.84
C MET A 130 -16.27 1.26 -3.62
N LYS A 131 -16.74 2.02 -4.62
CA LYS A 131 -18.03 2.74 -4.52
C LYS A 131 -19.22 1.94 -5.01
N ARG A 132 -19.02 1.19 -6.10
CA ARG A 132 -20.08 0.39 -6.74
C ARG A 132 -19.51 -0.95 -7.17
N GLY A 133 -19.96 -2.02 -6.53
CA GLY A 133 -19.46 -3.37 -6.78
C GLY A 133 -18.02 -3.61 -6.32
N GLU A 134 -17.48 -4.78 -6.64
CA GLU A 134 -16.23 -5.28 -6.06
C GLU A 134 -15.08 -5.42 -7.09
N LYS A 135 -15.32 -5.02 -8.34
CA LYS A 135 -14.33 -5.06 -9.41
C LYS A 135 -13.43 -3.84 -9.37
N SER A 136 -12.15 -4.02 -9.64
CA SER A 136 -11.16 -2.95 -9.76
C SER A 136 -10.04 -3.32 -10.74
N CYS A 137 -9.24 -2.33 -11.18
CA CYS A 137 -8.04 -2.58 -11.98
C CYS A 137 -6.81 -3.00 -11.16
N VAL A 138 -6.95 -3.33 -9.87
CA VAL A 138 -5.80 -3.59 -8.98
C VAL A 138 -4.97 -4.76 -9.46
N LYS A 139 -5.60 -5.81 -10.00
CA LYS A 139 -4.89 -6.98 -10.55
C LYS A 139 -3.92 -6.57 -11.64
N GLU A 140 -4.34 -5.71 -12.56
CA GLU A 140 -3.55 -5.22 -13.67
C GLU A 140 -2.37 -4.39 -13.18
N ILE A 141 -2.59 -3.50 -12.21
CA ILE A 141 -1.52 -2.70 -11.59
C ILE A 141 -0.49 -3.62 -10.92
N LEU A 142 -0.94 -4.58 -10.11
CA LEU A 142 -0.04 -5.50 -9.40
C LEU A 142 0.71 -6.43 -10.34
N GLY A 143 0.13 -6.78 -11.49
CA GLY A 143 0.76 -7.63 -12.51
C GLY A 143 1.98 -7.00 -13.19
N ASP A 144 2.05 -5.66 -13.23
CA ASP A 144 3.20 -4.92 -13.76
C ASP A 144 4.33 -4.74 -12.72
N LEU A 145 4.10 -5.11 -11.45
CA LEU A 145 4.94 -4.73 -10.32
C LEU A 145 5.50 -5.95 -9.57
N TRP A 146 6.82 -6.05 -9.53
CA TRP A 146 7.54 -7.13 -8.85
C TRP A 146 7.75 -6.87 -7.35
N GLN A 147 7.93 -5.60 -6.95
CA GLN A 147 8.17 -5.23 -5.55
C GLN A 147 6.94 -5.43 -4.63
N ARG A 148 7.14 -5.27 -3.32
CA ARG A 148 6.05 -5.26 -2.34
C ARG A 148 5.09 -4.08 -2.58
N ILE A 149 3.78 -4.35 -2.55
CA ILE A 149 2.73 -3.33 -2.65
C ILE A 149 1.72 -3.52 -1.51
N ASP A 150 1.48 -2.46 -0.74
CA ASP A 150 0.44 -2.41 0.28
C ASP A 150 -0.81 -1.80 -0.33
N VAL A 151 -1.93 -2.53 -0.28
CA VAL A 151 -3.19 -2.13 -0.90
C VAL A 151 -4.26 -1.95 0.17
N THR A 152 -4.88 -0.78 0.17
CA THR A 152 -6.04 -0.46 1.00
C THR A 152 -7.29 -0.38 0.13
N PHE A 153 -8.25 -1.26 0.37
CA PHE A 153 -9.58 -1.22 -0.23
C PHE A 153 -10.56 -0.58 0.75
N ILE A 154 -11.27 0.45 0.31
CA ILE A 154 -12.30 1.14 1.09
C ILE A 154 -13.65 0.81 0.48
N TYR A 155 -14.45 0.01 1.16
CA TYR A 155 -15.81 -0.34 0.77
C TYR A 155 -16.78 0.70 1.35
N GLU A 156 -17.00 1.78 0.59
CA GLU A 156 -17.75 2.96 1.06
C GLU A 156 -19.17 2.59 1.49
N GLU A 157 -19.90 1.78 0.69
CA GLU A 157 -21.27 1.36 1.00
C GLU A 157 -21.36 0.50 2.28
N ALA A 158 -20.33 -0.30 2.55
CA ALA A 158 -20.26 -1.15 3.74
C ALA A 158 -19.69 -0.44 4.97
N GLY A 159 -19.08 0.75 4.80
CA GLY A 159 -18.29 1.41 5.84
C GLY A 159 -17.14 0.55 6.34
N LYS A 160 -16.55 -0.28 5.46
CA LYS A 160 -15.49 -1.23 5.81
C LYS A 160 -14.22 -0.94 5.05
N GLU A 161 -13.11 -1.40 5.61
CA GLU A 161 -11.78 -1.29 5.02
C GLU A 161 -11.11 -2.66 5.04
N ALA A 162 -10.32 -2.95 4.01
CA ALA A 162 -9.44 -4.10 3.95
C ALA A 162 -8.02 -3.64 3.61
N ARG A 163 -7.06 -3.98 4.45
CA ARG A 163 -5.63 -3.73 4.19
C ARG A 163 -4.94 -5.04 3.89
N LEU A 164 -4.23 -5.10 2.77
CA LEU A 164 -3.52 -6.29 2.31
C LEU A 164 -2.09 -5.92 1.93
N VAL A 165 -1.17 -6.83 2.17
CA VAL A 165 0.22 -6.73 1.67
C VAL A 165 0.37 -7.72 0.53
N PHE A 166 0.85 -7.26 -0.61
CA PHE A 166 1.25 -8.13 -1.71
C PHE A 166 2.77 -8.20 -1.68
N PRO A 167 3.38 -9.33 -1.25
CA PRO A 167 4.83 -9.44 -1.10
C PRO A 167 5.58 -9.21 -2.42
N GLU A 168 6.88 -8.99 -2.32
CA GLU A 168 7.75 -8.96 -3.50
C GLU A 168 7.85 -10.35 -4.14
N HIS A 169 8.19 -10.37 -5.43
CA HIS A 169 8.56 -11.60 -6.14
C HIS A 169 9.55 -11.27 -7.25
N TYR A 170 10.44 -12.21 -7.57
CA TYR A 170 11.33 -12.09 -8.72
C TYR A 170 11.80 -13.46 -9.20
N GLU A 171 12.29 -13.50 -10.43
CA GLU A 171 12.83 -14.69 -11.07
C GLU A 171 14.33 -14.48 -11.31
N GLU A 172 15.13 -15.50 -10.99
CA GLU A 172 16.56 -15.52 -11.22
C GLU A 172 16.92 -16.74 -12.09
N ALA A 173 17.69 -16.53 -13.16
CA ALA A 173 18.22 -17.62 -13.95
C ALA A 173 19.50 -18.16 -13.29
N VAL A 174 19.43 -19.39 -12.77
CA VAL A 174 20.54 -20.03 -12.08
C VAL A 174 21.20 -21.05 -13.00
N GLU A 175 22.51 -20.92 -13.16
CA GLU A 175 23.34 -21.88 -13.90
C GLU A 175 23.99 -22.89 -12.95
N ASN A 176 23.65 -24.17 -13.11
CA ASN A 176 24.43 -25.26 -12.54
C ASN A 176 25.60 -25.59 -13.49
N THR A 177 26.72 -24.88 -13.32
CA THR A 177 27.90 -25.02 -14.19
C THR A 177 28.41 -26.47 -14.30
N PRO A 178 28.47 -27.27 -13.20
CA PRO A 178 28.84 -28.68 -13.30
C PRO A 178 27.90 -29.53 -14.16
N ALA A 179 26.58 -29.27 -14.08
CA ALA A 179 25.58 -30.02 -14.84
C ALA A 179 25.28 -29.42 -16.23
N ARG A 180 25.76 -28.19 -16.53
CA ARG A 180 25.40 -27.39 -17.71
C ARG A 180 23.88 -27.20 -17.86
N ILE A 181 23.18 -27.04 -16.74
CA ILE A 181 21.73 -26.83 -16.69
C ILE A 181 21.47 -25.38 -16.28
N LEU A 182 20.64 -24.69 -17.07
CA LEU A 182 20.00 -23.44 -16.66
C LEU A 182 18.62 -23.76 -16.13
N PHE A 183 18.28 -23.23 -14.96
CA PHE A 183 16.92 -23.32 -14.42
C PHE A 183 16.52 -21.98 -13.78
N THR A 184 15.23 -21.70 -13.79
CA THR A 184 14.68 -20.48 -13.17
C THR A 184 14.33 -20.76 -11.71
N GLN A 185 14.85 -19.95 -10.81
CA GLN A 185 14.41 -19.88 -9.42
C GLN A 185 13.41 -18.75 -9.25
N HIS A 186 12.33 -19.04 -8.55
CA HIS A 186 11.32 -18.06 -8.18
C HIS A 186 11.49 -17.73 -6.69
N HIS A 187 11.52 -16.44 -6.37
CA HIS A 187 11.68 -15.93 -5.01
C HIS A 187 10.45 -15.14 -4.59
N GLY A 188 10.11 -15.25 -3.30
CA GLY A 188 8.98 -14.56 -2.68
C GLY A 188 7.63 -15.16 -3.07
N THR A 189 6.61 -14.90 -2.25
CA THR A 189 5.26 -15.39 -2.56
C THR A 189 4.42 -14.41 -3.37
N GLY A 190 4.97 -13.23 -3.72
CA GLY A 190 4.25 -12.14 -4.34
C GLY A 190 3.46 -12.51 -5.59
N ASN A 191 3.97 -13.42 -6.44
CA ASN A 191 3.24 -13.90 -7.61
C ASN A 191 1.96 -14.67 -7.22
N ASN A 192 2.02 -15.52 -6.18
CA ASN A 192 0.87 -16.29 -5.70
C ASN A 192 -0.26 -15.37 -5.25
N TYR A 193 0.07 -14.37 -4.42
CA TYR A 193 -0.90 -13.40 -3.91
C TYR A 193 -1.52 -12.54 -5.02
N ARG A 194 -0.77 -12.24 -6.08
CA ARG A 194 -1.29 -11.54 -7.27
C ARG A 194 -2.27 -12.38 -8.11
N GLN A 195 -2.34 -13.70 -7.87
CA GLN A 195 -3.35 -14.58 -8.47
C GLN A 195 -4.63 -14.71 -7.64
N CYS A 196 -4.77 -13.96 -6.54
CA CYS A 196 -5.99 -13.91 -5.73
C CYS A 196 -7.07 -13.00 -6.30
N PHE A 197 -7.12 -12.85 -7.62
CA PHE A 197 -8.15 -12.06 -8.30
C PHE A 197 -8.89 -12.91 -9.32
N TYR A 198 -10.20 -13.06 -9.13
CA TYR A 198 -11.10 -13.70 -10.08
C TYR A 198 -12.02 -12.66 -10.70
N ASN A 199 -12.08 -12.58 -12.03
CA ASN A 199 -12.91 -11.60 -12.74
C ASN A 199 -12.72 -10.13 -12.27
N LYS A 200 -11.49 -9.75 -11.91
CA LYS A 200 -11.09 -8.44 -11.35
C LYS A 200 -11.59 -8.14 -9.92
N GLU A 201 -12.12 -9.14 -9.23
CA GLU A 201 -12.55 -9.07 -7.82
C GLU A 201 -11.50 -9.74 -6.95
N MET A 202 -11.25 -9.18 -5.76
CA MET A 202 -10.29 -9.72 -4.80
C MET A 202 -10.90 -10.93 -4.07
N ASP A 203 -10.21 -12.07 -4.14
CA ASP A 203 -10.56 -13.29 -3.40
C ASP A 203 -9.79 -13.33 -2.08
N TYR A 204 -10.42 -12.80 -1.02
CA TYR A 204 -9.85 -12.73 0.32
C TYR A 204 -9.60 -14.10 0.93
N ARG A 205 -10.46 -15.08 0.65
CA ARG A 205 -10.31 -16.43 1.20
C ARG A 205 -9.10 -17.13 0.62
N LYS A 206 -8.94 -17.06 -0.70
CA LYS A 206 -7.73 -17.56 -1.36
C LYS A 206 -6.48 -16.82 -0.90
N TYR A 207 -6.56 -15.50 -0.69
CA TYR A 207 -5.46 -14.72 -0.11
C TYR A 207 -5.07 -15.28 1.27
N ASP A 208 -6.03 -15.49 2.16
CA ASP A 208 -5.77 -15.98 3.51
C ASP A 208 -5.25 -17.44 3.51
N GLU A 209 -5.68 -18.29 2.58
CA GLU A 209 -5.18 -19.66 2.39
C GLU A 209 -3.69 -19.72 2.00
N LEU A 210 -3.17 -18.70 1.31
CA LEU A 210 -1.76 -18.64 0.89
C LEU A 210 -0.81 -18.33 2.05
N PHE A 211 -1.32 -18.03 3.26
CA PHE A 211 -0.47 -17.67 4.39
C PHE A 211 0.53 -18.77 4.76
N VAL A 212 0.17 -20.04 4.53
CA VAL A 212 1.11 -21.17 4.69
C VAL A 212 2.39 -21.03 3.87
N LEU A 213 2.29 -20.48 2.65
CA LEU A 213 3.45 -20.23 1.79
C LEU A 213 4.24 -19.03 2.27
N ALA A 214 3.55 -17.97 2.69
CA ALA A 214 4.20 -16.75 3.17
C ALA A 214 5.10 -17.04 4.37
N LYS A 215 4.59 -17.81 5.34
CA LYS A 215 5.36 -18.27 6.52
C LYS A 215 6.68 -18.94 6.14
N ALA A 216 6.73 -19.63 5.01
CA ALA A 216 7.90 -20.39 4.56
C ALA A 216 8.91 -19.58 3.74
N GLN A 217 8.48 -18.48 3.10
CA GLN A 217 9.28 -17.83 2.05
C GLN A 217 9.47 -16.31 2.24
N ASP A 218 8.57 -15.63 2.96
CA ASP A 218 8.63 -14.18 3.13
C ASP A 218 9.36 -13.75 4.40
N LYS A 219 9.85 -12.51 4.37
CA LYS A 219 10.56 -11.88 5.48
C LYS A 219 9.62 -11.59 6.65
N GLN A 220 10.15 -11.54 7.87
CA GLN A 220 9.35 -11.38 9.08
C GLN A 220 8.60 -10.05 9.11
N GLU A 221 9.19 -8.98 8.60
CA GLU A 221 8.58 -7.66 8.48
C GLU A 221 7.32 -7.70 7.60
N VAL A 222 7.36 -8.48 6.52
CA VAL A 222 6.20 -8.70 5.63
C VAL A 222 5.12 -9.48 6.37
N LEU A 223 5.49 -10.53 7.11
CA LEU A 223 4.54 -11.36 7.86
C LEU A 223 3.86 -10.58 9.00
N VAL A 224 4.61 -9.77 9.74
CA VAL A 224 4.05 -8.86 10.75
C VAL A 224 2.97 -7.99 10.11
N ASP A 225 3.28 -7.34 9.00
CA ASP A 225 2.34 -6.45 8.32
C ASP A 225 1.09 -7.19 7.80
N MET A 226 1.28 -8.37 7.20
CA MET A 226 0.17 -9.21 6.74
C MET A 226 -0.76 -9.57 7.90
N VAL A 227 -0.21 -10.06 9.01
CA VAL A 227 -1.01 -10.53 10.14
C VAL A 227 -1.73 -9.38 10.82
N PHE A 228 -1.05 -8.28 11.15
CA PHE A 228 -1.71 -7.13 11.78
C PHE A 228 -2.76 -6.53 10.85
N ASN A 229 -2.49 -6.37 9.56
CA ASN A 229 -3.47 -5.81 8.63
C ASN A 229 -4.73 -6.69 8.54
N ARG A 230 -4.60 -8.03 8.50
CA ARG A 230 -5.77 -8.94 8.48
C ARG A 230 -6.53 -8.94 9.80
N LEU A 231 -5.85 -8.86 10.95
CA LEU A 231 -6.50 -8.84 12.26
C LEU A 231 -7.16 -7.49 12.59
N GLU A 232 -6.57 -6.38 12.18
CA GLU A 232 -7.10 -5.02 12.39
C GLU A 232 -8.21 -4.66 11.40
N TYR A 233 -8.11 -5.14 10.15
CA TYR A 233 -9.05 -4.87 9.06
C TYR A 233 -9.59 -6.18 8.46
N PRO A 234 -10.41 -6.95 9.23
CA PRO A 234 -10.81 -8.33 8.90
C PRO A 234 -11.95 -8.41 7.88
N TYR A 235 -11.84 -7.71 6.74
CA TYR A 235 -12.80 -7.84 5.65
C TYR A 235 -12.75 -9.26 5.06
N ASP A 236 -13.91 -9.91 4.99
CA ASP A 236 -14.12 -11.31 4.57
C ASP A 236 -13.10 -12.31 5.14
N LEU A 237 -12.61 -12.06 6.37
CA LEU A 237 -11.72 -12.95 7.09
C LEU A 237 -12.54 -14.02 7.82
N THR A 238 -12.26 -15.30 7.55
CA THR A 238 -12.93 -16.40 8.26
C THR A 238 -12.40 -16.55 9.69
N ASP A 239 -13.22 -17.08 10.60
CA ASP A 239 -12.79 -17.34 11.98
C ASP A 239 -11.57 -18.28 12.03
N LYS A 240 -11.54 -19.30 11.16
CA LYS A 240 -10.41 -20.23 11.04
C LYS A 240 -9.10 -19.49 10.70
N ASN A 241 -9.12 -18.63 9.67
CA ASN A 241 -7.93 -17.89 9.26
C ASN A 241 -7.56 -16.82 10.28
N LYS A 242 -8.54 -16.20 10.93
CA LYS A 242 -8.32 -15.27 12.04
C LYS A 242 -7.59 -15.93 13.20
N ASP A 243 -8.01 -17.13 13.60
CA ASP A 243 -7.33 -17.91 14.64
C ASP A 243 -5.92 -18.29 14.19
N GLU A 244 -5.72 -18.74 12.95
CA GLU A 244 -4.38 -19.03 12.40
C GLU A 244 -3.44 -17.82 12.46
N TYR A 245 -3.92 -16.64 12.07
CA TYR A 245 -3.13 -15.40 12.14
C TYR A 245 -2.77 -15.03 13.57
N LYS A 246 -3.74 -15.15 14.48
CA LYS A 246 -3.57 -14.85 15.89
C LYS A 246 -2.57 -15.81 16.55
N ASP A 247 -2.72 -17.12 16.32
CA ASP A 247 -1.84 -18.13 16.88
C ASP A 247 -0.41 -17.93 16.38
N TYR A 248 -0.23 -17.68 15.08
CA TYR A 248 1.07 -17.42 14.50
C TYR A 248 1.74 -16.17 15.11
N MET A 249 0.99 -15.09 15.31
CA MET A 249 1.47 -13.87 15.97
C MET A 249 1.94 -14.15 17.40
N LEU A 250 1.16 -14.90 18.18
CA LEU A 250 1.49 -15.22 19.57
C LEU A 250 2.72 -16.12 19.66
N GLU A 251 2.82 -17.12 18.79
CA GLU A 251 3.98 -18.02 18.72
C GLU A 251 5.28 -17.29 18.37
N HIS A 252 5.21 -16.24 17.53
CA HIS A 252 6.38 -15.51 17.02
C HIS A 252 6.60 -14.16 17.73
N PHE A 253 5.79 -13.84 18.74
CA PHE A 253 5.77 -12.51 19.34
C PHE A 253 7.15 -12.06 19.83
N ALA A 254 7.96 -12.95 20.40
CA ALA A 254 9.29 -12.61 20.89
C ALA A 254 10.21 -11.98 19.83
N LYS A 255 10.08 -12.41 18.56
CA LYS A 255 10.81 -11.83 17.44
C LYS A 255 10.10 -10.59 16.90
N TRP A 256 8.78 -10.61 16.89
CA TRP A 256 7.98 -9.51 16.34
C TRP A 256 7.96 -8.29 17.25
N SER A 257 8.11 -8.46 18.56
CA SER A 257 8.25 -7.35 19.51
C SER A 257 9.42 -6.46 19.14
N GLU A 258 10.54 -7.05 18.73
CA GLU A 258 11.71 -6.30 18.27
C GLU A 258 11.34 -5.39 17.08
N ILE A 259 10.65 -5.94 16.08
CA ILE A 259 10.21 -5.22 14.87
C ILE A 259 9.21 -4.12 15.23
N LEU A 260 8.18 -4.45 16.03
CA LEU A 260 7.14 -3.52 16.45
C LEU A 260 7.70 -2.34 17.25
N VAL A 261 8.64 -2.62 18.16
CA VAL A 261 9.32 -1.60 18.97
C VAL A 261 10.25 -0.75 18.11
N GLU A 262 11.02 -1.36 17.21
CA GLU A 262 11.93 -0.63 16.34
C GLU A 262 11.19 0.34 15.41
N GLN A 263 10.02 -0.06 14.93
CA GLN A 263 9.16 0.75 14.08
C GLN A 263 8.29 1.75 14.87
N ASP A 264 8.36 1.74 16.20
CA ASP A 264 7.51 2.54 17.09
C ASP A 264 6.00 2.34 16.79
N ALA A 265 5.63 1.07 16.53
CA ALA A 265 4.30 0.67 16.08
C ALA A 265 3.28 0.63 17.25
N ILE A 266 3.12 1.77 17.93
CA ILE A 266 2.27 1.90 19.12
C ILE A 266 0.83 1.49 18.84
N GLU A 267 0.28 1.81 17.67
CA GLU A 267 -1.10 1.45 17.31
C GLU A 267 -1.32 -0.08 17.30
N ARG A 268 -0.34 -0.85 16.81
CA ARG A 268 -0.35 -2.32 16.81
C ARG A 268 -0.18 -2.90 18.20
N LEU A 269 0.66 -2.29 19.03
CA LEU A 269 0.82 -2.68 20.43
C LEU A 269 -0.47 -2.40 21.22
N GLN A 270 -1.14 -1.28 20.95
CA GLN A 270 -2.47 -0.97 21.49
C GLN A 270 -3.54 -1.93 20.99
N PHE A 271 -3.45 -2.41 19.74
CA PHE A 271 -4.34 -3.46 19.24
C PHE A 271 -4.27 -4.71 20.12
N LEU A 272 -3.08 -5.16 20.52
CA LEU A 272 -2.90 -6.28 21.44
C LEU A 272 -3.61 -6.05 22.79
N SER A 273 -3.54 -4.83 23.32
CA SER A 273 -4.26 -4.43 24.54
C SER A 273 -5.77 -4.51 24.34
N LYS A 274 -6.29 -3.91 23.25
CA LYS A 274 -7.73 -3.91 22.94
C LYS A 274 -8.29 -5.32 22.77
N GLN A 275 -7.48 -6.23 22.24
CA GLN A 275 -7.85 -7.64 22.04
C GLN A 275 -7.54 -8.53 23.26
N ASN A 276 -7.02 -7.97 24.35
CA ASN A 276 -6.59 -8.70 25.56
C ASN A 276 -5.62 -9.86 25.26
N LEU A 277 -4.62 -9.61 24.40
CA LEU A 277 -3.68 -10.62 23.93
C LEU A 277 -2.36 -10.65 24.71
N TRP A 278 -2.13 -9.67 25.59
CA TRP A 278 -0.91 -9.59 26.36
C TRP A 278 -0.78 -10.71 27.39
N SER A 279 0.27 -11.51 27.28
CA SER A 279 0.80 -12.27 28.41
C SER A 279 1.81 -11.42 29.20
N ARG A 280 2.07 -11.80 30.45
CA ARG A 280 3.13 -11.16 31.25
C ARG A 280 4.50 -11.28 30.58
N GLU A 281 4.78 -12.44 29.99
CA GLU A 281 6.04 -12.73 29.29
C GLU A 281 6.20 -11.86 28.04
N MET A 282 5.14 -11.69 27.24
CA MET A 282 5.16 -10.81 26.07
C MET A 282 5.47 -9.36 26.46
N LEU A 283 4.83 -8.86 27.52
CA LEU A 283 5.09 -7.51 28.03
C LEU A 283 6.53 -7.37 28.55
N ASP A 284 7.05 -8.38 29.25
CA ASP A 284 8.43 -8.38 29.74
C ASP A 284 9.43 -8.29 28.58
N ILE A 285 9.22 -9.07 27.52
CA ILE A 285 10.04 -9.03 26.30
C ILE A 285 9.95 -7.65 25.65
N ALA A 286 8.74 -7.14 25.39
CA ALA A 286 8.56 -5.87 24.69
C ALA A 286 9.14 -4.67 25.49
N ILE A 287 9.02 -4.68 26.82
CA ILE A 287 9.62 -3.65 27.69
C ILE A 287 11.15 -3.69 27.62
N MET A 288 11.74 -4.89 27.63
CA MET A 288 13.19 -5.07 27.49
C MET A 288 13.67 -4.49 26.16
N GLU A 289 13.03 -4.89 25.05
CA GLU A 289 13.31 -4.37 23.70
C GLU A 289 13.19 -2.85 23.63
N ALA A 290 12.12 -2.27 24.17
CA ALA A 290 11.88 -0.83 24.15
C ALA A 290 12.92 -0.05 24.97
N SER A 291 13.36 -0.61 26.09
CA SER A 291 14.43 -0.06 26.92
C SER A 291 15.77 -0.10 26.19
N GLU A 292 16.14 -1.24 25.61
CA GLU A 292 17.40 -1.43 24.89
C GLU A 292 17.50 -0.53 23.66
N LYS A 293 16.42 -0.43 22.88
CA LYS A 293 16.33 0.43 21.68
C LYS A 293 16.03 1.90 22.00
N LYS A 294 15.94 2.28 23.28
CA LYS A 294 15.67 3.66 23.76
C LYS A 294 14.38 4.27 23.20
N ARG A 295 13.33 3.47 23.04
CA ARG A 295 12.01 3.88 22.57
C ARG A 295 11.16 4.34 23.76
N GLY A 296 11.38 5.58 24.22
CA GLY A 296 10.81 6.09 25.47
C GLY A 296 9.28 6.10 25.53
N GLU A 297 8.61 6.46 24.42
CA GLU A 297 7.14 6.47 24.34
C GLU A 297 6.57 5.05 24.42
N THR A 298 7.04 4.16 23.55
CA THR A 298 6.66 2.74 23.56
C THR A 298 6.98 2.07 24.91
N LEU A 299 8.12 2.35 25.53
CA LEU A 299 8.48 1.84 26.85
C LEU A 299 7.46 2.28 27.92
N SER A 300 7.13 3.57 27.95
CA SER A 300 6.16 4.13 28.89
C SER A 300 4.79 3.46 28.73
N PHE A 301 4.33 3.32 27.49
CA PHE A 301 3.09 2.61 27.17
C PHE A 301 3.11 1.17 27.71
N LEU A 302 4.13 0.39 27.38
CA LEU A 302 4.22 -1.02 27.78
C LEU A 302 4.32 -1.21 29.30
N MET A 303 5.05 -0.33 30.00
CA MET A 303 5.11 -0.36 31.47
C MET A 303 3.74 -0.09 32.12
N ASN A 304 2.98 0.88 31.58
CA ASN A 304 1.63 1.17 32.05
C ASN A 304 0.68 -0.01 31.80
N GLU A 305 0.73 -0.61 30.61
CA GLU A 305 -0.05 -1.81 30.28
C GLU A 305 0.26 -2.97 31.22
N LYS A 306 1.55 -3.24 31.49
CA LYS A 306 1.95 -4.28 32.44
C LYS A 306 1.46 -4.00 33.85
N GLN A 307 1.56 -2.77 34.33
CA GLN A 307 1.07 -2.41 35.66
C GLN A 307 -0.45 -2.55 35.78
N SER A 308 -1.19 -2.21 34.72
CA SER A 308 -2.65 -2.32 34.63
C SER A 308 -3.11 -3.79 34.62
N LEU A 309 -2.52 -4.61 33.75
CA LEU A 309 -2.93 -6.00 33.54
C LEU A 309 -2.37 -6.96 34.61
N TYR A 310 -1.18 -6.68 35.13
CA TYR A 310 -0.45 -7.56 36.05
C TYR A 310 0.14 -6.78 37.24
N PRO A 311 -0.71 -6.20 38.11
CA PRO A 311 -0.25 -5.39 39.23
C PRO A 311 0.59 -6.23 40.21
N GLU A 312 1.78 -5.73 40.55
CA GLU A 312 2.59 -6.38 41.58
C GLU A 312 1.91 -6.27 42.94
N ARG A 313 1.65 -7.41 43.60
CA ARG A 313 1.19 -7.42 44.99
C ARG A 313 2.30 -6.84 45.87
N LYS A 314 2.14 -5.58 46.30
CA LYS A 314 2.98 -5.02 47.38
C LYS A 314 2.81 -5.90 48.63
N LYS A 315 3.83 -6.70 48.97
CA LYS A 315 3.94 -7.26 50.32
C LYS A 315 4.02 -6.07 51.28
N LYS A 316 2.94 -5.80 52.01
CA LYS A 316 3.01 -4.93 53.19
C LYS A 316 3.81 -5.67 54.25
N THR A 317 5.12 -5.48 54.27
CA THR A 317 5.91 -5.73 55.48
C THR A 317 5.47 -4.68 56.50
N PHE A 318 4.52 -5.05 57.36
CA PHE A 318 4.35 -4.38 58.63
C PHE A 318 5.51 -4.83 59.51
N GLU A 319 6.50 -3.97 59.69
CA GLU A 319 7.43 -4.10 60.80
C GLU A 319 6.64 -3.83 62.08
N LEU A 320 6.53 -4.85 62.94
CA LEU A 320 5.86 -4.83 64.24
C LEU A 320 6.85 -4.44 65.34
#